data_AF-A0A077XMM4-F1
#
_entry.id   AF-A0A077XMM4-F1
#
_cell.length_a   1.000
_cell.length_b   1.000
_cell.length_c   1.000
_cell.angle_alpha   90.00
_cell.angle_beta   90.00
_cell.angle_gamma   90.00
#
_symmetry.space_group_name_H-M   'P 1'
#
loop_
_entity.id
_entity.type
_entity.pdbx_description
1 polymer ?
#
loop_
_entity_poly.entity_id
_entity_poly.type
_entity_poly.pdbx_seq_one_letter_code
_entity_poly.pdbx_strand_id
1 'polypeptide(L)'
;MQLFKYIERINLMDRLIRQRRTGTQAEFATRLGLSVSRLARIIEYLKGIGAPLEYDRSRNTYYYQEEYSIQIKVDIQQLNHQQIRHISAGRYYFSNTIANAFFEHCRHLI
;
A
#
# COMPACT_ATOMS: atom_id res chain seq x y z
N MET A 1 -5.16 15.19 -13.49
CA MET A 1 -4.25 14.09 -13.09
C MET A 1 -4.78 12.79 -13.68
N GLN A 2 -3.92 11.94 -14.24
CA GLN A 2 -4.31 10.62 -14.79
C GLN A 2 -4.27 9.55 -13.68
N LEU A 3 -5.27 8.67 -13.61
CA LEU A 3 -5.42 7.62 -12.57
C LEU A 3 -4.17 6.72 -12.45
N PHE A 4 -3.68 6.20 -13.57
CA PHE A 4 -2.53 5.30 -13.60
C PHE A 4 -1.26 5.91 -13.00
N LYS A 5 -1.02 7.20 -13.24
CA LYS A 5 0.12 7.93 -12.64
C LYS A 5 0.04 7.98 -11.11
N TYR A 6 -1.16 7.95 -10.54
CA TYR A 6 -1.31 7.92 -9.08
C TYR A 6 -0.98 6.53 -8.51
N ILE A 7 -1.41 5.48 -9.21
CA ILE A 7 -1.14 4.09 -8.86
C ILE A 7 0.36 3.77 -8.92
N GLU A 8 1.00 4.12 -10.03
CA GLU A 8 2.45 3.97 -10.19
C GLU A 8 3.23 4.70 -9.11
N ARG A 9 2.78 5.91 -8.73
CA ARG A 9 3.40 6.70 -7.68
C ARG A 9 3.34 6.02 -6.32
N ILE A 10 2.20 5.41 -5.95
CA ILE A 10 2.08 4.69 -4.68
C ILE A 10 3.03 3.48 -4.68
N ASN A 11 3.07 2.72 -5.77
CA ASN A 11 3.97 1.58 -5.90
C ASN A 11 5.46 2.00 -5.86
N LEU A 12 5.80 3.17 -6.43
CA LEU A 12 7.15 3.73 -6.35
C LEU A 12 7.49 4.19 -4.93
N MET A 13 6.56 4.86 -4.24
CA MET A 13 6.70 5.29 -2.86
C MET A 13 7.04 4.10 -1.95
N ASP A 14 6.23 3.05 -2.00
CA ASP A 14 6.45 1.81 -1.25
C ASP A 14 7.84 1.21 -1.50
N ARG A 15 8.21 1.07 -2.78
CA ARG A 15 9.52 0.53 -3.17
C ARG A 15 10.67 1.33 -2.57
N LEU A 16 10.61 2.66 -2.64
CA LEU A 16 11.66 3.54 -2.12
C LEU A 16 11.78 3.47 -0.60
N ILE A 17 10.65 3.37 0.12
CA ILE A 17 10.63 3.24 1.59
C ILE A 17 11.23 1.90 2.01
N ARG A 18 10.80 0.78 1.41
CA ARG A 18 11.34 -0.55 1.73
C ARG A 18 12.84 -0.66 1.47
N GLN A 19 13.31 -0.02 0.40
CA GLN A 19 14.73 0.02 0.07
C GLN A 19 15.53 1.04 0.89
N ARG A 20 14.88 1.85 1.74
CA ARG A 20 15.50 2.96 2.49
C ARG A 20 16.24 3.94 1.57
N ARG A 21 15.60 4.26 0.44
CA ARG A 21 16.13 5.11 -0.63
C ARG A 21 15.24 6.33 -0.88
N THR A 22 14.58 6.86 0.15
CA THR A 22 13.71 8.04 -0.07
C THR A 22 14.51 9.33 -0.19
N GLY A 23 15.66 9.42 0.48
CA GLY A 23 16.33 10.69 0.72
C GLY A 23 15.54 11.57 1.69
N THR A 24 15.93 12.83 1.75
CA THR A 24 15.18 13.88 2.46
C THR A 24 13.75 14.00 1.94
N GLN A 25 12.87 14.64 2.72
CA GLN A 25 11.48 14.83 2.31
C GLN A 25 11.34 15.59 0.98
N ALA A 26 12.24 16.52 0.68
CA ALA A 26 12.26 17.26 -0.58
C ALA A 26 12.67 16.38 -1.77
N GLU A 27 13.72 15.57 -1.61
CA GLU A 27 14.17 14.62 -2.63
C GLU A 27 13.10 13.55 -2.89
N PHE A 28 12.47 13.05 -1.82
CA PHE A 28 11.42 12.05 -1.94
C PHE A 28 10.20 12.61 -2.70
N ALA A 29 9.78 13.83 -2.37
CA ALA A 29 8.67 14.49 -3.07
C ALA A 29 9.00 14.69 -4.55
N THR A 30 10.22 15.12 -4.85
CA THR A 30 10.71 15.31 -6.22
C THR A 30 10.68 14.00 -7.01
N ARG A 31 11.18 12.90 -6.42
CA ARG A 31 11.15 11.55 -7.04
C ARG A 31 9.74 11.06 -7.33
N LEU A 32 8.78 11.43 -6.49
CA LEU A 32 7.37 11.10 -6.68
C LEU A 32 6.63 12.10 -7.59
N GLY A 33 7.27 13.19 -8.03
CA GLY A 33 6.60 14.26 -8.76
C GLY A 33 5.46 14.89 -7.95
N LEU A 34 5.73 15.19 -6.67
CA LEU A 34 4.83 15.83 -5.72
C LEU A 34 5.45 17.10 -5.15
N SER A 35 4.62 17.99 -4.61
CA SER A 35 5.11 19.01 -3.68
C SER A 35 5.46 18.37 -2.33
N VAL A 36 6.39 18.99 -1.59
CA VAL A 36 6.79 18.56 -0.25
C VAL A 36 5.59 18.48 0.69
N SER A 37 4.71 19.50 0.66
CA SER A 37 3.49 19.55 1.46
C SER A 37 2.49 18.43 1.12
N ARG A 38 2.41 18.03 -0.15
CA ARG A 38 1.54 16.93 -0.58
C ARG A 38 2.10 15.59 -0.11
N LEU A 39 3.42 15.39 -0.21
CA LEU A 39 4.05 14.21 0.35
C LEU A 39 3.82 14.12 1.86
N ALA A 40 4.03 15.21 2.60
CA ALA A 40 3.80 15.25 4.05
C ALA A 40 2.39 14.79 4.43
N ARG A 41 1.35 15.30 3.73
CA ARG A 41 -0.03 14.86 3.96
C ARG A 41 -0.26 13.38 3.66
N ILE A 42 0.37 12.84 2.61
CA ILE A 42 0.26 11.42 2.28
C ILE A 42 0.92 10.58 3.39
N ILE A 43 2.10 10.99 3.87
CA ILE A 43 2.82 10.33 4.95
C ILE A 43 1.98 10.29 6.23
N GLU A 44 1.42 11.44 6.64
CA GLU A 44 0.52 11.51 7.80
C GLU A 44 -0.73 10.66 7.63
N TYR A 45 -1.33 10.66 6.43
CA TYR A 45 -2.46 9.80 6.12
C TYR A 45 -2.09 8.31 6.26
N LEU A 46 -0.94 7.89 5.71
CA LEU A 46 -0.47 6.50 5.81
C LEU A 46 -0.23 6.09 7.27
N LYS A 47 0.39 6.96 8.08
CA LYS A 47 0.54 6.74 9.53
C LYS A 47 -0.82 6.61 10.21
N GLY A 48 -1.78 7.48 9.85
CA GLY A 48 -3.14 7.48 10.41
C GLY A 48 -3.95 6.22 10.13
N ILE A 49 -3.67 5.52 9.02
CA ILE A 49 -4.28 4.22 8.71
C ILE A 49 -3.47 3.01 9.22
N GLY A 50 -2.42 3.26 10.02
CA GLY A 50 -1.64 2.23 10.69
C GLY A 50 -0.39 1.74 9.95
N ALA A 51 0.10 2.47 8.94
CA ALA A 51 1.40 2.13 8.35
C ALA A 51 2.53 2.45 9.36
N PRO A 52 3.42 1.49 9.69
CA PRO A 52 4.49 1.65 10.69
C PRO A 52 5.68 2.43 10.11
N LEU A 53 5.42 3.66 9.65
CA LEU A 53 6.35 4.46 8.88
C LEU A 53 7.08 5.47 9.77
N GLU A 54 8.42 5.48 9.73
CA GLU A 54 9.24 6.45 10.44
C GLU A 54 10.32 7.08 9.55
N TYR A 55 10.85 8.22 9.99
CA TYR A 55 11.97 8.91 9.31
C TYR A 55 13.26 8.78 10.11
N ASP A 56 14.27 8.15 9.52
CA ASP A 56 15.62 8.10 10.06
C ASP A 56 16.38 9.38 9.66
N ARG A 57 16.60 10.26 10.64
CA ARG A 57 17.32 11.52 10.45
C ARG A 57 18.81 11.32 10.15
N SER A 58 19.41 10.23 10.61
CA SER A 58 20.83 9.95 10.40
C SER A 58 21.09 9.48 8.97
N ARG A 59 20.20 8.64 8.45
CA ARG A 59 20.30 8.08 7.09
C ARG A 59 19.53 8.88 6.04
N ASN A 60 18.81 9.92 6.47
CA ASN A 60 17.90 10.71 5.65
C ASN A 60 16.99 9.83 4.79
N THR A 61 16.22 8.96 5.44
CA THR A 61 15.28 8.10 4.72
C THR A 61 14.08 7.73 5.57
N TYR A 62 12.92 7.64 4.92
CA TYR A 62 11.78 6.93 5.47
C TYR A 62 12.04 5.42 5.42
N TYR A 63 11.46 4.71 6.39
CA TYR A 63 11.52 3.26 6.50
C TYR A 63 10.29 2.72 7.22
N TYR A 64 9.97 1.45 7.02
CA TYR A 64 8.99 0.73 7.83
C TYR A 64 9.69 0.12 9.05
N GLN A 65 9.10 0.30 10.23
CA GLN A 65 9.62 -0.27 11.49
C GLN A 65 9.45 -1.80 11.52
N GLU A 66 8.45 -2.32 10.81
CA GLU A 66 8.12 -3.74 10.70
C GLU A 66 8.04 -4.16 9.23
N GLU A 67 7.88 -5.46 8.98
CA GLU A 67 7.70 -5.96 7.62
C GLU A 67 6.35 -5.50 7.06
N TYR A 68 6.40 -4.51 6.16
CA TYR A 68 5.22 -3.82 5.63
C TYR A 68 5.40 -3.50 4.14
N SER A 69 4.30 -3.49 3.39
CA SER A 69 4.28 -3.21 1.96
C SER A 69 2.93 -2.66 1.52
N ILE A 70 2.94 -1.67 0.64
CA ILE A 70 1.76 -1.14 -0.04
C ILE A 70 1.89 -1.44 -1.53
N GLN A 71 0.90 -2.16 -2.09
CA GLN A 71 0.88 -2.47 -3.51
C GLN A 71 -0.52 -2.31 -4.10
N ILE A 72 -0.59 -1.60 -5.21
CA ILE A 72 -1.81 -1.48 -6.02
C ILE A 72 -1.54 -2.16 -7.37
N LYS A 73 -2.34 -3.19 -7.68
CA LYS A 73 -2.34 -3.86 -8.98
C LYS A 73 -3.66 -3.58 -9.68
N VAL A 74 -3.60 -3.19 -10.95
CA VAL A 74 -4.77 -3.04 -11.82
C VAL A 74 -4.64 -4.05 -12.93
N ASP A 75 -5.64 -4.90 -13.07
CA ASP A 75 -5.78 -5.84 -14.17
C ASP A 75 -6.98 -5.40 -15.01
N ILE A 76 -6.78 -5.24 -16.32
CA ILE A 76 -7.82 -4.83 -17.27
C ILE A 76 -8.01 -5.99 -18.24
N GLN A 77 -9.15 -6.66 -18.14
CA GLN A 77 -9.50 -7.79 -18.98
C GLN A 77 -10.84 -7.54 -19.64
N GLN A 78 -10.93 -7.85 -20.94
CA GLN A 78 -12.22 -7.93 -21.62
C GLN A 78 -12.88 -9.26 -21.22
N LEU A 79 -13.90 -9.18 -20.37
CA LEU A 79 -14.62 -10.37 -19.93
C LEU A 79 -15.52 -10.87 -21.06
N ASN A 80 -15.22 -12.04 -21.60
CA ASN A 80 -16.15 -12.75 -22.46
C ASN A 80 -17.18 -13.50 -21.60
N HIS A 81 -18.40 -13.76 -22.10
CA HIS A 81 -19.53 -14.30 -21.30
C HIS A 81 -19.20 -15.62 -20.54
N GLN A 82 -18.18 -16.37 -20.96
CA GLN A 82 -17.72 -17.59 -20.29
C GLN A 82 -16.78 -17.34 -19.09
N GLN A 83 -16.14 -16.17 -18.98
CA GLN A 83 -15.18 -15.81 -17.92
C GLN A 83 -15.85 -15.26 -16.65
N ILE A 84 -17.06 -14.70 -16.76
CA ILE A 84 -17.81 -14.14 -15.61
C ILE A 84 -18.06 -15.18 -14.52
N ARG A 85 -18.19 -16.47 -14.88
CA ARG A 85 -18.43 -17.57 -13.93
C ARG A 85 -17.21 -17.91 -13.05
N HIS A 86 -16.00 -17.49 -13.42
CA HIS A 86 -14.77 -17.88 -12.75
C HIS A 86 -14.16 -16.79 -11.85
N ILE A 87 -14.66 -15.55 -11.93
CA ILE A 87 -14.13 -14.40 -11.18
C ILE A 87 -14.99 -14.15 -9.93
N SER A 88 -15.28 -15.21 -9.20
CA SER A 88 -15.65 -15.13 -7.77
C SER A 88 -14.37 -15.31 -6.96
N ALA A 89 -13.44 -14.36 -7.11
CA ALA A 89 -12.07 -14.41 -6.58
C ALA A 89 -11.98 -14.05 -5.08
N GLY A 90 -12.97 -14.47 -4.28
CA GLY A 90 -12.92 -14.39 -2.82
C GLY A 90 -12.22 -15.59 -2.15
N ARG A 91 -11.81 -16.61 -2.92
CA ARG A 91 -11.39 -17.92 -2.37
C ARG A 91 -9.91 -18.27 -2.51
N TYR A 92 -9.19 -17.70 -3.48
CA TYR A 92 -7.82 -18.16 -3.81
C TYR A 92 -6.70 -17.57 -2.94
N TYR A 93 -6.94 -16.44 -2.25
CA TYR A 93 -5.94 -15.87 -1.32
C TYR A 93 -6.12 -16.33 0.13
N PHE A 94 -7.22 -17.01 0.46
CA PHE A 94 -7.52 -17.47 1.82
C PHE A 94 -7.17 -18.94 2.09
N SER A 95 -6.74 -19.71 1.08
CA SER A 95 -6.67 -21.18 1.24
C SER A 95 -5.39 -21.73 1.87
N ASN A 96 -4.35 -20.92 2.13
CA ASN A 96 -3.08 -21.49 2.63
C ASN A 96 -2.45 -20.82 3.86
N THR A 97 -3.08 -19.83 4.52
CA THR A 97 -2.46 -19.23 5.73
C THR A 97 -3.42 -18.73 6.82
N ILE A 98 -4.74 -18.67 6.62
CA ILE A 98 -5.67 -18.36 7.73
C ILE A 98 -6.79 -19.38 7.76
N ALA A 99 -6.42 -20.62 8.10
CA ALA A 99 -7.35 -21.57 8.65
C ALA A 99 -7.57 -21.36 10.17
N ASN A 100 -6.88 -20.45 10.87
CA ASN A 100 -6.91 -20.44 12.35
C ASN A 100 -6.67 -19.10 13.08
N ALA A 101 -6.95 -17.93 12.49
CA ALA A 101 -6.88 -16.70 13.29
C ALA A 101 -7.85 -15.62 12.83
N PHE A 102 -8.65 -15.15 13.79
CA PHE A 102 -9.41 -13.90 13.75
C PHE A 102 -10.82 -13.92 13.13
N PHE A 103 -11.74 -14.72 13.70
CA PHE A 103 -13.14 -14.27 13.92
C PHE A 103 -13.79 -15.09 15.06
N GLU A 104 -13.22 -15.04 16.27
CA GLU A 104 -13.83 -15.54 17.53
C GLU A 104 -14.35 -14.37 18.40
N HIS A 105 -14.74 -13.25 17.79
CA HIS A 105 -15.40 -12.19 18.55
C HIS A 105 -16.40 -11.41 17.71
N CYS A 106 -17.59 -11.98 17.57
CA CYS A 106 -18.86 -11.26 17.47
C CYS A 106 -20.01 -12.28 17.51
N ARG A 107 -20.25 -12.87 18.69
CA ARG A 107 -21.52 -13.54 18.96
C ARG A 107 -21.88 -13.52 20.45
N HIS A 108 -22.03 -12.31 21.00
CA HIS A 108 -22.94 -12.05 22.11
C HIS A 108 -23.24 -10.56 22.14
N LEU A 109 -24.32 -10.16 21.46
CA LEU A 109 -25.28 -9.15 21.91
C LEU A 109 -26.39 -9.04 20.85
N ILE A 110 -27.62 -9.15 21.37
CA ILE A 110 -28.95 -9.23 20.73
C ILE A 110 -29.36 -10.66 20.34
#